data_AF-A0A5E7AL37-F1
#
_entry.id   AF-A0A5E7AL37-F1
#
_cell.length_a   1.000
_cell.length_b   1.000
_cell.length_c   1.000
_cell.angle_alpha   90.00
_cell.angle_beta   90.00
_cell.angle_gamma   90.00
#
_symmetry.space_group_name_H-M   'P 1'
#
loop_
_entity.id
_entity.type
_entity.pdbx_description
1 polymer ?
#
loop_
_entity_poly.entity_id
_entity_poly.type
_entity_poly.pdbx_seq_one_letter_code
_entity_poly.pdbx_strand_id
1 'polypeptide(L)' 'MINIQTDKGFFHATAVSLGAGLGFWLVLSLFSDLRQRTLDNDVPLPFRGLPIDLIGAGLIAVAFLGFSGLIKT' A
#
# COMPACT_ATOMS: atom_id res chain seq x y z
N MET A 1 -13.44 -19.08 -23.63
CA MET A 1 -14.36 -17.94 -23.70
C MET A 1 -13.57 -16.69 -23.32
N ILE A 2 -13.12 -15.91 -24.31
CA ILE A 2 -12.35 -14.66 -24.11
C ILE A 2 -13.22 -13.47 -24.53
N ASN A 3 -14.33 -13.28 -23.83
CA ASN A 3 -15.24 -12.20 -24.15
C ASN A 3 -15.87 -11.61 -22.88
N ILE A 4 -15.05 -10.95 -22.06
CA ILE A 4 -15.55 -10.16 -20.94
C ILE A 4 -14.65 -8.92 -20.77
N GLN A 5 -15.20 -7.75 -21.11
CA GLN A 5 -14.86 -6.40 -20.62
C GLN A 5 -13.76 -5.56 -21.30
N THR A 6 -13.90 -5.24 -22.59
CA THR A 6 -13.29 -4.01 -23.14
C THR A 6 -14.31 -3.16 -23.89
N ASP A 7 -15.35 -2.74 -23.15
CA ASP A 7 -16.11 -1.53 -23.48
C ASP A 7 -16.05 -0.55 -22.29
N LYS A 8 -14.88 -0.46 -21.69
CA LYS A 8 -14.47 0.67 -20.85
C LYS A 8 -13.24 1.21 -21.55
N GLY A 9 -13.41 2.22 -22.40
CA GLY A 9 -12.40 2.65 -23.38
C GLY A 9 -11.01 2.91 -22.80
N PHE A 10 -10.00 3.12 -23.67
CA PHE A 10 -8.60 3.41 -23.31
C PHE A 10 -8.46 4.34 -22.11
N PHE A 11 -9.28 5.39 -22.05
CA PHE A 11 -9.33 6.35 -20.95
C PHE A 11 -9.60 5.72 -19.57
N HIS A 12 -10.53 4.76 -19.47
CA HIS A 12 -10.82 4.05 -18.23
C HIS A 12 -9.64 3.16 -17.81
N ALA A 13 -9.01 2.45 -18.75
CA ALA A 13 -7.84 1.63 -18.45
C ALA A 13 -6.66 2.48 -17.94
N THR A 14 -6.41 3.64 -18.56
CA THR A 14 -5.41 4.60 -18.11
C THR A 14 -5.74 5.20 -16.74
N ALA A 15 -7.00 5.55 -16.49
CA ALA A 15 -7.42 6.08 -15.19
C ALA A 15 -7.23 5.06 -14.05
N VAL A 16 -7.58 3.79 -14.29
CA VAL A 16 -7.39 2.71 -13.31
C VAL A 16 -5.91 2.42 -13.06
N SER A 17 -5.07 2.39 -14.11
CA SER A 17 -3.64 2.16 -13.93
C SER A 17 -2.93 3.33 -13.26
N LEU A 18 -3.33 4.58 -13.54
CA LEU A 18 -2.84 5.76 -12.82
C LEU A 18 -3.24 5.72 -11.34
N GLY A 19 -4.49 5.38 -11.04
CA GLY A 19 -4.95 5.21 -9.66
C GLY A 19 -4.18 4.13 -8.91
N ALA A 20 -3.96 2.98 -9.55
CA ALA A 20 -3.16 1.89 -8.98
C ALA A 20 -1.69 2.29 -8.76
N GLY A 21 -1.08 2.99 -9.72
CA GLY A 21 0.30 3.48 -9.62
C GLY A 21 0.47 4.52 -8.51
N LEU A 22 -0.45 5.48 -8.41
CA LEU A 22 -0.44 6.49 -7.34
C LEU A 22 -0.65 5.86 -5.96
N GLY A 23 -1.56 4.89 -5.85
CA GLY A 23 -1.77 4.15 -4.60
C GLY A 23 -0.52 3.38 -4.17
N PHE A 24 0.13 2.68 -5.10
CA PHE A 24 1.37 1.98 -4.83
C PHE A 24 2.51 2.92 -4.43
N TRP A 25 2.66 4.05 -5.13
CA TRP A 25 3.65 5.08 -4.78
C TRP A 25 3.43 5.63 -3.37
N LEU A 26 2.17 5.91 -3.01
CA LEU A 26 1.80 6.38 -1.67
C LEU A 26 2.18 5.35 -0.59
N VAL A 27 1.84 4.07 -0.80
CA VAL A 27 2.20 2.97 0.12
C VAL A 27 3.71 2.90 0.32
N LEU A 28 4.50 2.94 -0.76
CA LEU A 28 5.95 2.87 -0.68
C LEU A 28 6.55 4.07 0.04
N SER A 29 6.06 5.28 -0.23
CA SER A 29 6.55 6.49 0.45
C SER A 29 6.26 6.45 1.96
N LEU A 30 5.06 6.01 2.36
CA LEU A 30 4.72 5.82 3.78
C LEU A 30 5.60 4.74 4.41
N PHE A 31 5.80 3.61 3.74
CA PHE A 31 6.63 2.52 4.26
C PHE A 31 8.09 2.96 4.46
N SER A 32 8.63 3.75 3.53
CA SER A 32 9.97 4.31 3.67
C SER A 32 10.09 5.27 4.86
N ASP A 33 9.12 6.18 5.05
CA ASP A 33 9.10 7.11 6.19
C ASP A 33 8.97 6.36 7.53
N LEU A 34 8.06 5.38 7.62
CA LEU A 34 7.91 4.54 8.81
C LEU A 34 9.19 3.78 9.15
N ARG A 35 9.84 3.19 8.14
CA ARG A 35 11.10 2.47 8.35
C ARG A 35 12.20 3.42 8.84
N GLN A 36 12.30 4.62 8.28
CA GLN A 36 13.28 5.62 8.69
C GLN A 36 13.08 6.05 10.15
N ARG A 37 11.85 6.36 10.55
CA ARG A 37 11.51 6.71 11.96
C ARG A 37 11.76 5.58 12.95
N THR A 38 11.59 4.35 12.49
CA THR A 38 11.78 3.17 13.35
C THR A 38 13.26 2.85 13.54
N LEU A 39 14.12 3.11 12.54
CA LEU A 39 15.57 2.98 12.67
C LEU A 39 16.19 4.00 13.62
N ASP A 40 15.62 5.21 13.69
CA ASP A 40 16.05 6.26 14.63
C ASP A 40 15.58 6.02 16.08
N ASN A 41 14.65 5.08 16.29
CA ASN A 41 14.18 4.71 17.62
C ASN A 41 14.94 3.49 18.18
N ASP A 42 14.93 3.35 19.51
CA ASP A 42 15.66 2.30 20.20
C ASP A 42 14.91 0.95 20.10
N VAL A 43 15.02 0.30 18.93
CA VAL A 43 14.38 -1.01 18.69
C VAL A 43 15.23 -2.12 19.32
N PRO A 44 14.65 -3.01 20.15
CA PRO A 44 15.39 -4.13 20.75
C PRO A 44 16.01 -5.04 19.68
N LEU A 45 17.25 -5.50 19.93
CA LEU A 45 18.06 -6.34 19.04
C LEU A 45 17.30 -7.48 18.29
N PRO A 46 16.43 -8.29 18.93
CA PRO A 46 15.73 -9.37 18.24
C PRO A 46 14.69 -8.90 17.21
N PHE A 47 14.26 -7.63 17.26
CA PHE A 47 13.26 -7.08 16.34
C PHE A 47 13.88 -6.21 15.23
N ARG A 48 15.19 -5.94 15.27
CA ARG A 48 15.85 -5.10 14.26
C ARG A 48 15.90 -5.80 12.90
N GLY A 49 15.66 -5.02 11.84
CA GLY A 49 15.70 -5.49 10.45
C GLY A 49 14.37 -6.09 9.98
N LEU A 50 14.37 -7.37 9.59
CA LEU A 50 13.22 -8.03 8.97
C LEU A 50 11.93 -8.05 9.84
N PRO A 51 11.99 -8.36 11.15
CA PRO A 51 10.77 -8.47 11.94
C PRO A 51 9.97 -7.16 12.03
N ILE A 52 10.66 -6.05 12.27
CA ILE A 52 10.03 -4.73 12.36
C ILE A 52 9.53 -4.22 11.01
N ASP A 53 10.24 -4.52 9.92
CA ASP A 53 9.80 -4.20 8.56
C ASP A 53 8.49 -4.95 8.22
N LEU A 54 8.37 -6.22 8.62
CA LEU A 54 7.13 -7.00 8.42
C LEU A 54 5.97 -6.48 9.27
N ILE A 55 6.22 -6.08 10.52
CA ILE A 55 5.20 -5.46 11.38
C ILE A 55 4.74 -4.13 10.78
N GLY A 56 5.66 -3.29 10.32
CA GLY A 56 5.35 -2.02 9.66
C GLY A 56 4.52 -2.23 8.39
N ALA A 57 4.88 -3.21 7.56
CA ALA A 57 4.10 -3.57 6.37
C ALA A 57 2.68 -4.02 6.73
N GLY A 58 2.53 -4.83 7.79
CA GLY A 58 1.22 -5.24 8.31
C GLY A 58 0.38 -4.06 8.82
N LEU A 59 1.00 -3.10 9.52
CA LEU A 59 0.31 -1.91 10.01
C LEU A 59 -0.20 -1.03 8.86
N ILE A 60 0.61 -0.84 7.82
CA ILE A 60 0.18 -0.13 6.60
C ILE A 60 -0.99 -0.89 5.95
N ALA A 61 -0.91 -2.21 5.82
CA ALA A 61 -2.01 -3.00 5.25
C ALA A 61 -3.33 -2.80 6.02
N VAL A 62 -3.28 -2.75 7.36
CA VAL A 62 -4.45 -2.47 8.21
C VAL A 62 -4.98 -1.04 8.00
N ALA A 63 -4.10 -0.04 7.87
CA ALA A 63 -4.51 1.33 7.59
C ALA A 63 -5.26 1.45 6.25
N PHE A 64 -4.77 0.78 5.19
CA PHE A 64 -5.44 0.73 3.89
C PHE A 64 -6.76 -0.09 3.94
N LEU A 65 -6.81 -1.16 4.75
CA LEU A 65 -8.04 -1.91 4.97
C LEU A 65 -9.13 -1.03 5.62
N GLY A 66 -8.75 -0.12 6.53
CA GLY A 66 -9.65 0.86 7.13
C GLY A 66 -10.31 1.78 6.10
N PHE A 67 -9.59 2.17 5.03
CA PHE A 67 -10.14 2.97 3.95
C PHE A 67 -11.15 2.18 3.09
N SER A 68 -10.92 0.88 2.89
CA SER A 68 -11.86 0.00 2.17
C SER A 68 -13.25 -0.05 2.82
N GLY A 69 -13.32 0.04 4.15
CA GLY A 69 -14.59 0.12 4.90
C GLY A 69 -15.36 1.42 4.67
N LEU A 70 -14.68 2.50 4.29
CA LEU A 70 -15.26 3.84 4.13
C LEU A 70 -15.95 4.01 2.77
N ILE A 71 -15.54 3.24 1.75
CA ILE A 71 -16.05 3.31 0.37
C ILE A 71 -17.37 2.53 0.20
N LYS A 72 -17.87 1.86 1.25
CA LYS A 72 -19.08 1.02 1.22
C LYS A 72 -20.36 1.70 1.71
N THR A 73 -20.42 3.04 1.67
CA THR A 73 -21.63 3.83 1.98
C THR A 73 -21.98 4.70 0.80
#